data_AF-A0A950ABX7-F1
#
_entry.id   AF-A0A950ABX7-F1
#
_cell.length_a   1.000
_cell.length_b   1.000
_cell.length_c   1.000
_cell.angle_alpha   90.00
_cell.angle_beta   90.00
_cell.angle_gamma   90.00
#
_symmetry.space_group_name_H-M   'P 1'
#
loop_
_entity.id
_entity.type
_entity.pdbx_description
1 polymer ?
#
loop_
_entity_poly.entity_id
_entity_poly.type
_entity_poly.pdbx_seq_one_letter_code
_entity_poly.pdbx_strand_id
1 'polypeptide(L)' 'MQGILVFNTLAEAVASGFEVFDRTPDGYLVRKRTERGWAIALAKQHKAA' A
#
# COMPACT_ATOMS: atom_id res chain seq x y z
N MET A 1 15.22 3.16 -6.84
CA MET A 1 14.55 2.16 -5.97
C MET A 1 13.95 1.13 -6.90
N GLN A 2 14.58 -0.04 -7.07
CA GLN A 2 14.01 -1.12 -7.86
C GLN A 2 13.31 -2.09 -6.90
N GLY A 3 11.99 -2.24 -7.06
CA GLY A 3 11.16 -3.10 -6.22
C GLY A 3 9.80 -2.47 -5.89
N ILE A 4 8.88 -3.31 -5.40
CA ILE A 4 7.57 -2.87 -4.88
C ILE A 4 7.65 -2.80 -3.35
N LEU A 5 7.13 -1.70 -2.78
CA LEU A 5 7.04 -1.56 -1.33
C LEU A 5 5.86 -2.40 -0.82
N VAL A 6 6.08 -3.13 0.27
CA VAL A 6 5.05 -3.96 0.91
C VAL A 6 4.97 -3.58 2.39
N PHE A 7 3.85 -3.00 2.79
CA PHE A 7 3.53 -2.68 4.19
C PHE A 7 2.92 -3.88 4.90
N ASN A 8 3.21 -4.04 6.19
CA ASN A 8 2.64 -5.13 6.99
C ASN A 8 1.20 -4.85 7.40
N THR A 9 0.82 -3.57 7.46
CA THR A 9 -0.56 -3.18 7.74
C THR A 9 -1.00 -2.04 6.82
N LEU A 10 -2.31 -1.90 6.63
CA LEU A 10 -2.87 -0.73 5.95
C LEU A 10 -2.57 0.57 6.71
N ALA A 11 -2.53 0.53 8.05
CA ALA A 11 -2.24 1.69 8.87
C ALA A 11 -0.84 2.27 8.59
N GLU A 12 0.19 1.41 8.44
CA GLU A 12 1.54 1.83 8.07
C GLU A 12 1.59 2.51 6.69
N ALA A 13 0.84 1.97 5.72
CA ALA A 13 0.74 2.54 4.39
C ALA A 13 0.14 3.95 4.42
N VAL A 14 -0.98 4.10 5.15
CA VAL A 14 -1.67 5.39 5.30
C VAL A 14 -0.79 6.41 6.04
N ALA A 15 -0.10 6.00 7.11
CA ALA A 15 0.85 6.86 7.82
C ALA A 15 2.02 7.32 6.92
N SER A 16 2.40 6.51 5.94
CA SER A 16 3.43 6.85 4.93
C SER A 16 2.90 7.74 3.79
N GLY A 17 1.62 8.13 3.86
CA GLY A 17 0.94 8.98 2.89
C GLY A 17 0.48 8.25 1.63
N PHE A 18 0.28 6.93 1.71
CA PHE A 18 -0.38 6.17 0.66
C PHE A 18 -1.89 6.12 0.91
N GLU A 19 -2.65 6.13 -0.18
CA GLU A 19 -4.12 6.03 -0.17
C GLU A 19 -4.53 4.66 -0.72
N VAL A 20 -5.66 4.13 -0.25
CA VAL A 20 -6.23 2.90 -0.80
C VAL A 20 -6.62 3.12 -2.25
N PHE A 21 -6.13 2.26 -3.14
CA PHE A 21 -6.51 2.26 -4.55
C PHE A 21 -7.46 1.10 -4.87
N ASP A 22 -7.16 -0.10 -4.36
CA ASP A 22 -8.00 -1.27 -4.54
C ASP A 22 -7.87 -2.26 -3.37
N ARG A 23 -8.84 -3.16 -3.22
CA ARG A 23 -8.83 -4.25 -2.23
C ARG A 23 -8.60 -5.58 -2.92
N THR A 24 -7.72 -6.39 -2.33
CA THR A 24 -7.36 -7.73 -2.81
C THR A 24 -7.69 -8.77 -1.74
N PRO A 25 -7.74 -10.08 -2.07
CA PRO A 25 -7.96 -11.13 -1.07
C PRO A 25 -6.93 -11.15 0.08
N ASP A 26 -5.72 -10.67 -0.19
CA ASP A 26 -4.58 -10.71 0.75
C ASP A 26 -4.30 -9.35 1.43
N GLY A 27 -5.02 -8.30 1.03
CA GLY A 27 -4.73 -6.94 1.48
C GLY A 27 -5.27 -5.84 0.59
N TYR A 28 -4.45 -4.83 0.37
CA TYR A 28 -4.79 -3.62 -0.36
C TYR A 28 -3.69 -3.26 -1.35
N LEU A 29 -4.10 -2.81 -2.53
CA LEU A 29 -3.27 -2.06 -3.44
C LEU A 29 -3.38 -0.59 -3.02
N VAL A 30 -2.25 0.06 -2.75
CA VAL A 30 -2.21 1.45 -2.29
C VAL A 30 -1.36 2.29 -3.24
N ARG A 31 -1.66 3.58 -3.33
CA ARG A 31 -0.96 4.52 -4.22
C ARG A 31 -0.63 5.84 -3.54
N LYS A 32 0.43 6.51 -4.00
CA LYS A 32 0.82 7.84 -3.54
C LYS A 32 1.15 8.72 -4.74
N ARG A 33 0.61 9.94 -4.78
CA ARG A 33 0.92 10.90 -5.83
C ARG A 33 2.38 11.35 -5.69
N THR A 34 3.08 11.41 -6.81
CA THR A 34 4.46 11.90 -6.91
C THR A 34 4.54 12.90 -8.06
N GLU A 35 5.65 13.66 -8.14
CA GLU A 35 5.91 14.58 -9.25
C GLU A 35 5.91 13.88 -10.63
N ARG A 36 6.22 12.57 -10.65
CA ARG A 36 6.35 11.76 -11.88
C ARG A 36 5.16 10.83 -12.12
N GLY A 37 4.06 10.98 -11.38
CA GLY A 37 2.86 10.14 -11.51
C GLY A 37 2.47 9.49 -10.20
N TRP A 38 2.28 8.17 -10.20
CA TRP A 38 1.82 7.42 -9.03
C TRP A 38 2.85 6.38 -8.60
N ALA A 39 3.24 6.41 -7.33
CA ALA A 39 3.90 5.30 -6.68
C ALA A 39 2.84 4.28 -6.26
N ILE A 40 3.13 2.99 -6.45
CA ILE A 40 2.23 1.88 -6.11
C ILE A 40 2.92 1.01 -5.06
N ALA A 41 2.16 0.52 -4.09
CA ALA A 41 2.62 -0.39 -3.04
C ALA A 41 1.51 -1.36 -2.64
N LEU A 42 1.88 -2.42 -1.91
CA LEU A 42 0.93 -3.37 -1.32
C LEU A 42 0.87 -3.17 0.19
N ALA A 43 -0.30 -3.35 0.79
CA ALA A 43 -0.46 -3.39 2.24
C ALA A 43 -1.22 -4.65 2.64
N LYS A 44 -0.67 -5.46 3.55
CA LYS A 44 -1.32 -6.70 3.97
C LYS A 44 -2.55 -6.39 4.84
N GLN A 45 -3.58 -7.22 4.69
CA GLN A 45 -4.67 -7.26 5.66
C GLN A 45 -4.24 -8.18 6.80
N HIS A 46 -4.06 -7.64 8.01
CA HIS A 46 -3.82 -8.49 9.17
C HIS A 46 -5.07 -9.35 9.38
N LYS A 47 -4.98 -10.64 9.02
CA LYS A 47 -5.96 -11.62 9.47
C LYS A 47 -5.69 -11.86 10.95
N ALA A 48 -6.68 -11.61 11.80
CA ALA A 48 -6.69 -12.21 13.13
C ALA A 48 -6.76 -13.73 12.90
N ALA A 49 -5.71 -14.43 13.33
CA ALA A 49 -5.66 -15.89 13.31
C ALA A 49 -6.63 -16.46 14.34
#